data_AF-A0A1V9YTY5-F1
#
_entry.id   AF-A0A1V9YTY5-F1
#
_cell.length_a   1.000
_cell.length_b   1.000
_cell.length_c   1.000
_cell.angle_alpha   90.00
_cell.angle_beta   90.00
_cell.angle_gamma   90.00
#
_symmetry.space_group_name_H-M   'P 1'
#
loop_
_entity.id
_entity.type
_entity.pdbx_description
1 polymer ?
#
loop_
_entity_poly.entity_id
_entity_poly.type
_entity_poly.pdbx_seq_one_letter_code
_entity_poly.pdbx_strand_id
1 'polypeptide(L)'
;MGTRKKTFVMEDRHLNRLLWGEKDEQETLVQPWRMGTPRLKTMDVALVLCLNIGTDPPDIVKPSPCARKECWVEPFSMPAQKALETIGKTLQSQYERWQPRARYRQSLDPTVDEIKQLCISLRRHAKHDRVLFHYNGHGVPRPTQNGEIWVFNKSYTQYIPLLVYELQAWVGTPSLYVFDCSAAGILLQHFASSSDAFVLAACGADEILPMHPDMCADVFTSCLTTPITVALRWFLSQNERSMGHLEPSVIDRIPGKLTDRKTPLGELNWIFTAITDTIAWNLLPAPLFQTLFRQDLLVASLFRNFLLAERIMTTLGCTPCSLPALPSTAHHPLWRSW
;
A
#
# COMPACT_ATOMS: atom_id res chain seq x y z
N MET A 1 25.61 65.16 49.51
CA MET A 1 24.40 64.40 49.12
C MET A 1 24.78 63.42 48.04
N GLY A 2 24.63 62.12 48.30
CA GLY A 2 24.95 61.06 47.35
C GLY A 2 24.35 59.74 47.83
N THR A 3 23.02 59.62 47.79
CA THR A 3 22.30 58.37 48.06
C THR A 3 22.61 57.36 46.96
N ARG A 4 23.51 56.40 47.24
CA ARG A 4 23.67 55.20 46.41
C ARG A 4 22.38 54.37 46.51
N LYS A 5 21.59 54.36 45.43
CA LYS A 5 20.52 53.36 45.24
C LYS A 5 21.17 51.98 45.19
N LYS A 6 20.89 51.11 46.16
CA LYS A 6 21.17 49.68 46.05
C LYS A 6 20.24 49.11 44.99
N THR A 7 20.78 48.73 43.83
CA THR A 7 20.08 47.89 42.87
C THR A 7 20.00 46.48 43.47
N PHE A 8 18.79 46.04 43.81
CA PHE A 8 18.56 44.63 44.13
C PHE A 8 18.69 43.84 42.83
N VAL A 9 19.76 43.05 42.72
CA VAL A 9 19.91 42.10 41.62
C VAL A 9 18.88 41.00 41.85
N MET A 10 17.95 40.81 40.90
CA MET A 10 17.12 39.61 40.87
C MET A 10 18.04 38.42 40.62
N GLU A 11 18.47 37.74 41.67
CA GLU A 11 19.15 36.45 41.56
C GLU A 11 18.19 35.38 41.04
N ASP A 12 18.70 34.39 40.28
CA ASP A 12 17.93 33.31 39.61
C ASP A 12 16.91 32.62 40.53
N ARG A 13 17.18 32.55 41.83
CA ARG A 13 16.25 32.02 42.84
C ARG A 13 14.90 32.74 42.91
N HIS A 14 14.84 34.01 42.52
CA HIS A 14 13.62 34.81 42.47
C HIS A 14 12.85 34.66 41.15
N LEU A 15 13.51 34.15 40.10
CA LEU A 15 12.90 33.86 38.80
C LEU A 15 12.29 32.45 38.74
N ASN A 16 12.62 31.57 39.69
CA ASN A 16 12.20 30.16 39.65
C ASN A 16 10.66 29.98 39.53
N ARG A 17 9.86 30.79 40.23
CA ARG A 17 8.40 30.70 40.16
C ARG A 17 7.82 31.27 38.85
N LEU A 18 8.56 32.18 38.21
CA LEU A 18 8.21 32.79 36.93
C LEU A 18 8.63 31.91 35.74
N LEU A 19 9.75 31.20 35.87
CA LEU A 19 10.31 30.31 34.85
C LEU A 19 9.70 28.91 34.88
N TRP A 20 9.34 28.41 36.06
CA TRP A 20 8.94 27.00 36.24
C TRP A 20 7.50 26.81 36.74
N GLY A 21 6.74 27.89 36.92
CA GLY A 21 5.37 27.85 37.44
C GLY A 21 5.27 27.29 38.86
N GLU A 22 4.08 27.33 39.46
CA GLU A 22 3.78 26.39 40.55
C GLU A 22 3.73 24.98 39.96
N LYS A 23 4.24 23.98 40.68
CA LYS A 23 4.12 22.59 40.25
C LYS A 23 2.63 22.22 40.27
N ASP A 24 1.93 22.46 39.16
CA ASP A 24 0.64 21.84 38.93
C ASP A 24 0.87 20.34 38.88
N GLU A 25 0.27 19.60 39.82
CA GLU A 25 0.15 18.14 39.79
C GLU A 25 -0.79 17.68 38.66
N GLN A 26 -0.70 18.29 37.48
CA GLN A 26 -1.21 17.67 36.27
C GLN A 26 -0.21 16.57 35.92
N GLU A 27 -0.63 15.31 36.04
CA GLU A 27 0.07 14.17 35.46
C GLU A 27 0.40 14.51 34.01
N THR A 28 1.64 14.93 33.74
CA THR A 28 2.12 15.07 32.38
C THR A 28 2.07 13.67 31.78
N LEU A 29 1.10 13.43 30.91
CA LEU A 29 1.00 12.21 30.11
C LEU A 29 2.30 12.07 29.31
N VAL A 30 3.26 11.32 29.84
CA VAL A 30 4.51 11.02 29.16
C VAL A 30 4.18 10.12 27.98
N GLN A 31 4.18 10.68 26.78
CA GLN A 31 4.06 9.90 25.54
C GLN A 31 5.34 9.05 25.38
N PRO A 32 5.26 7.71 25.47
CA PRO A 32 6.43 6.86 25.35
C PRO A 32 6.94 6.88 23.89
N TRP A 33 8.17 7.35 23.68
CA TRP A 33 8.82 7.33 22.36
C TRP A 33 9.35 5.94 21.96
N ARG A 34 9.49 5.04 22.94
CA ARG A 34 9.87 3.65 22.70
C ARG A 34 8.65 2.87 22.27
N MET A 35 8.73 2.19 21.14
CA MET A 35 7.72 1.20 20.76
C MET A 35 7.70 0.09 21.81
N GLY A 36 6.59 -0.01 22.57
CA GLY A 36 6.37 -1.06 23.55
C GLY A 36 6.06 -2.43 22.91
N THR A 37 5.64 -2.43 21.65
CA THR A 37 5.37 -3.64 20.87
C THR A 37 6.65 -4.19 20.24
N PRO A 38 6.86 -5.52 20.22
CA PRO A 38 8.00 -6.12 19.54
C PRO A 38 8.02 -5.76 18.05
N ARG A 39 9.22 -5.68 17.47
CA ARG A 39 9.39 -5.52 16.02
C ARG A 39 8.84 -6.75 15.32
N LEU A 40 7.72 -6.58 14.64
CA LEU A 40 7.16 -7.59 13.75
C LEU A 40 7.90 -7.58 12.42
N LYS A 41 7.93 -8.73 11.75
CA LYS A 41 8.45 -8.85 10.40
C LYS A 41 7.41 -9.51 9.53
N THR A 42 7.34 -9.07 8.28
CA THR A 42 6.60 -9.75 7.22
C THR A 42 7.61 -10.51 6.37
N MET A 43 7.71 -11.82 6.60
CA MET A 43 8.69 -12.70 5.93
C MET A 43 8.04 -13.77 5.06
N ASP A 44 6.73 -13.88 5.07
CA ASP A 44 5.95 -14.87 4.32
C ASP A 44 4.87 -14.13 3.51
N VAL A 45 4.92 -14.30 2.19
CA VAL A 45 4.09 -13.54 1.24
C VAL A 45 3.39 -14.49 0.27
N ALA A 46 2.05 -14.45 0.25
CA ALA A 46 1.20 -15.07 -0.75
C ALA A 46 0.86 -14.06 -1.85
N LEU A 47 1.12 -14.41 -3.10
CA LEU A 47 0.73 -13.65 -4.28
C LEU A 47 -0.31 -14.47 -5.05
N VAL A 48 -1.58 -14.12 -4.89
CA VAL A 48 -2.72 -14.78 -5.52
C VAL A 48 -3.22 -13.92 -6.67
N LEU A 49 -3.09 -14.44 -7.90
CA LEU A 49 -3.50 -13.74 -9.11
C LEU A 49 -4.66 -14.50 -9.76
N CYS A 50 -5.80 -13.84 -9.91
CA CYS A 50 -6.98 -14.37 -10.60
C CYS A 50 -7.28 -13.50 -11.82
N LEU A 51 -6.61 -13.79 -12.95
CA LEU A 51 -6.58 -12.93 -14.14
C LEU A 51 -7.30 -13.54 -15.34
N ASN A 52 -7.36 -14.87 -15.48
CA ASN A 52 -7.99 -15.59 -16.59
C ASN A 52 -7.77 -14.90 -17.96
N ILE A 53 -6.50 -14.70 -18.32
CA ILE A 53 -6.09 -13.82 -19.43
C ILE A 53 -6.78 -14.23 -20.73
N GLY A 54 -7.54 -13.29 -21.29
CA GLY A 54 -8.31 -13.48 -22.53
C GLY A 54 -9.81 -13.68 -22.32
N THR A 55 -10.26 -13.85 -21.07
CA THR A 55 -11.68 -13.97 -20.73
C THR A 55 -12.05 -12.90 -19.70
N ASP A 56 -12.88 -11.94 -20.09
CA ASP A 56 -13.35 -10.90 -19.18
C ASP A 56 -14.47 -11.41 -18.26
N PRO A 57 -14.49 -11.00 -16.98
CA PRO A 57 -15.57 -11.39 -16.07
C PRO A 57 -16.90 -10.73 -16.49
N PRO A 58 -18.05 -11.38 -16.19
CA PRO A 58 -19.35 -11.00 -16.73
C PRO A 58 -19.89 -9.65 -16.21
N ASP A 59 -19.37 -9.16 -15.10
CA ASP A 59 -19.83 -7.93 -14.43
C ASP A 59 -18.99 -6.69 -14.78
N ILE A 60 -17.98 -6.83 -15.64
CA ILE A 60 -17.09 -5.75 -16.07
C ILE A 60 -17.09 -5.64 -17.60
N VAL A 61 -17.59 -4.53 -18.12
CA VAL A 61 -17.52 -4.21 -19.54
C VAL A 61 -16.28 -3.36 -19.80
N LYS A 62 -15.31 -3.90 -20.53
CA LYS A 62 -14.08 -3.17 -20.87
C LYS A 62 -14.28 -2.31 -22.13
N PRO A 63 -13.92 -1.02 -22.10
CA PRO A 63 -13.94 -0.18 -23.30
C PRO A 63 -12.86 -0.61 -24.31
N SER A 64 -12.95 -0.09 -25.53
CA SER A 64 -11.90 -0.22 -26.54
C SER A 64 -11.50 1.18 -26.99
N PRO A 65 -10.26 1.66 -26.71
CA PRO A 65 -9.16 0.98 -26.00
C PRO A 65 -9.36 0.90 -24.47
N CYS A 66 -8.62 0.01 -23.80
CA CYS A 66 -8.61 -0.13 -22.33
C CYS A 66 -7.22 -0.37 -21.77
N ALA A 67 -7.03 -0.04 -20.49
CA ALA A 67 -5.87 -0.44 -19.69
C ALA A 67 -5.76 -1.98 -19.66
N ARG A 68 -4.61 -2.51 -20.07
CA ARG A 68 -4.38 -3.98 -20.14
C ARG A 68 -3.09 -4.44 -19.47
N LYS A 69 -2.11 -3.57 -19.27
CA LYS A 69 -0.83 -3.96 -18.66
C LYS A 69 -1.06 -4.39 -17.22
N GLU A 70 -0.54 -5.54 -16.86
CA GLU A 70 -0.55 -6.08 -15.50
C GLU A 70 0.90 -6.20 -15.05
N CYS A 71 1.26 -5.57 -13.93
CA CYS A 71 2.62 -5.52 -13.41
C CYS A 71 3.64 -5.04 -14.45
N TRP A 72 3.21 -4.10 -15.32
CA TRP A 72 3.96 -3.58 -16.48
C TRP A 72 4.21 -4.58 -17.64
N VAL A 73 3.56 -5.74 -17.60
CA VAL A 73 3.62 -6.75 -18.67
C VAL A 73 2.40 -6.61 -19.56
N GLU A 74 2.59 -6.69 -20.87
CA GLU A 74 1.48 -6.75 -21.84
C GLU A 74 0.94 -8.18 -21.95
N PRO A 75 -0.25 -8.49 -21.40
CA PRO A 75 -0.71 -9.88 -21.30
C PRO A 75 -1.02 -10.51 -22.67
N PHE A 76 -1.39 -9.69 -23.66
CA PHE A 76 -1.71 -10.15 -25.02
C PHE A 76 -0.48 -10.22 -25.95
N SER A 77 0.72 -9.86 -25.47
CA SER A 77 1.96 -9.94 -26.25
C SER A 77 2.52 -11.36 -26.36
N MET A 78 1.98 -12.30 -25.58
CA MET A 78 2.43 -13.69 -25.50
C MET A 78 1.26 -14.63 -25.15
N PRO A 79 1.42 -15.96 -25.26
CA PRO A 79 0.37 -16.91 -24.87
C PRO A 79 -0.08 -16.70 -23.41
N ALA A 80 -1.38 -16.81 -23.15
CA ALA A 80 -2.02 -16.48 -21.87
C ALA A 80 -1.31 -17.11 -20.64
N GLN A 81 -0.99 -18.41 -20.70
CA GLN A 81 -0.28 -19.10 -19.62
C GLN A 81 1.11 -18.50 -19.36
N LYS A 82 1.86 -18.19 -20.42
CA LYS A 82 3.19 -17.58 -20.30
C LYS A 82 3.09 -16.13 -19.79
N ALA A 83 2.06 -15.40 -20.21
CA ALA A 83 1.78 -14.06 -19.70
C ALA A 83 1.53 -14.10 -18.19
N LEU A 84 0.66 -15.00 -17.73
CA LEU A 84 0.33 -15.18 -16.31
C LEU A 84 1.56 -15.51 -15.46
N GLU A 85 2.41 -16.44 -15.91
CA GLU A 85 3.68 -16.74 -15.24
C GLU A 85 4.64 -15.55 -15.20
N THR A 86 4.68 -14.75 -16.27
CA THR A 86 5.55 -13.57 -16.38
C THR A 86 5.06 -12.45 -15.47
N ILE A 87 3.75 -12.25 -15.36
CA ILE A 87 3.12 -11.31 -14.44
C ILE A 87 3.42 -11.73 -12.99
N GLY A 88 3.22 -13.01 -12.65
CA GLY A 88 3.52 -13.55 -11.32
C GLY A 88 4.98 -13.34 -10.90
N LYS A 89 5.93 -13.68 -11.78
CA LYS A 89 7.38 -13.44 -11.55
C LYS A 89 7.69 -11.95 -11.41
N THR A 90 7.11 -11.12 -12.26
CA THR A 90 7.34 -9.67 -12.20
C THR A 90 6.82 -9.09 -10.89
N LEU A 91 5.61 -9.44 -10.46
CA LEU A 91 5.03 -8.99 -9.19
C LEU A 91 5.89 -9.41 -7.99
N GLN A 92 6.36 -10.67 -7.97
CA GLN A 92 7.28 -11.13 -6.95
C GLN A 92 8.55 -10.27 -6.91
N SER A 93 9.18 -10.03 -8.07
CA SER A 93 10.39 -9.20 -8.14
C SER A 93 10.14 -7.73 -7.75
N GLN A 94 8.92 -7.22 -7.90
CA GLN A 94 8.56 -5.88 -7.41
C GLN A 94 8.49 -5.86 -5.86
N TYR A 95 7.86 -6.86 -5.24
CA TYR A 95 7.83 -6.99 -3.78
C TYR A 95 9.20 -7.27 -3.16
N GLU A 96 10.04 -8.09 -3.81
CA GLU A 96 11.41 -8.41 -3.38
C GLU A 96 12.28 -7.16 -3.23
N ARG A 97 11.99 -6.07 -3.95
CA ARG A 97 12.69 -4.78 -3.77
C ARG A 97 12.45 -4.16 -2.39
N TRP A 98 11.27 -4.40 -1.81
CA TRP A 98 10.87 -3.89 -0.50
C TRP A 98 11.24 -4.85 0.63
N GLN A 99 11.15 -6.16 0.38
CA GLN A 99 11.54 -7.20 1.33
C GLN A 99 12.26 -8.36 0.64
N PRO A 100 13.58 -8.27 0.40
CA PRO A 100 14.32 -9.25 -0.41
C PRO A 100 14.53 -10.59 0.27
N ARG A 101 14.40 -10.66 1.60
CA ARG A 101 14.65 -11.89 2.38
C ARG A 101 13.38 -12.69 2.67
N ALA A 102 12.21 -12.18 2.28
CA ALA A 102 10.95 -12.89 2.46
C ALA A 102 10.83 -14.10 1.54
N ARG A 103 9.99 -15.03 1.96
CA ARG A 103 9.55 -16.19 1.18
C ARG A 103 8.30 -15.80 0.41
N TYR A 104 8.42 -15.79 -0.90
CA TYR A 104 7.32 -15.53 -1.82
C TYR A 104 6.74 -16.85 -2.35
N ARG A 105 5.41 -16.93 -2.40
CA ARG A 105 4.68 -18.04 -2.98
C ARG A 105 3.59 -17.50 -3.90
N GLN A 106 3.65 -17.89 -5.16
CA GLN A 106 2.69 -17.49 -6.19
C GLN A 106 1.61 -18.56 -6.33
N SER A 107 0.36 -18.11 -6.53
CA SER A 107 -0.79 -18.93 -6.87
C SER A 107 -1.48 -18.26 -8.06
N LEU A 108 -1.38 -18.88 -9.23
CA LEU A 108 -1.79 -18.30 -10.51
C LEU A 108 -3.07 -18.99 -10.98
N ASP A 109 -4.15 -18.22 -11.12
CA ASP A 109 -5.52 -18.67 -11.35
C ASP A 109 -5.92 -19.87 -10.46
N PRO A 110 -5.82 -19.76 -9.12
CA PRO A 110 -5.94 -20.94 -8.26
C PRO A 110 -7.39 -21.35 -7.95
N THR A 111 -7.48 -22.55 -7.40
CA THR A 111 -8.65 -23.08 -6.71
C THR A 111 -8.66 -22.72 -5.22
N VAL A 112 -9.83 -22.85 -4.58
CA VAL A 112 -9.99 -22.64 -3.13
C VAL A 112 -9.03 -23.52 -2.32
N ASP A 113 -8.90 -24.80 -2.71
CA ASP A 113 -8.02 -25.74 -2.00
C ASP A 113 -6.54 -25.33 -2.09
N GLU A 114 -6.09 -24.81 -3.23
CA GLU A 114 -4.73 -24.32 -3.41
C GLU A 114 -4.45 -23.10 -2.54
N ILE A 115 -5.38 -22.15 -2.47
CA ILE A 115 -5.28 -20.98 -1.56
C ILE A 115 -5.24 -21.43 -0.11
N LYS A 116 -6.09 -22.38 0.28
CA LYS A 116 -6.12 -22.93 1.63
C LYS A 116 -4.79 -23.56 2.03
N GLN A 117 -4.24 -24.44 1.18
CA GLN A 117 -2.94 -25.07 1.45
C GLN A 117 -1.81 -24.04 1.50
N LEU A 118 -1.83 -23.05 0.60
CA LEU A 118 -0.88 -21.96 0.58
C LEU A 118 -0.89 -21.16 1.90
N CYS A 119 -2.07 -20.68 2.33
CA CYS A 119 -2.20 -19.85 3.52
C CYS A 119 -1.80 -20.61 4.79
N ILE A 120 -2.27 -21.85 4.94
CA ILE A 120 -1.91 -22.71 6.08
C ILE A 120 -0.41 -22.99 6.11
N SER A 121 0.21 -23.24 4.96
CA SER A 121 1.66 -23.47 4.86
C SER A 121 2.45 -22.23 5.30
N LEU A 122 2.09 -21.04 4.82
CA LEU A 122 2.75 -19.79 5.18
C LEU A 122 2.57 -19.46 6.66
N ARG A 123 1.35 -19.58 7.21
CA ARG A 123 1.10 -19.35 8.65
C ARG A 123 1.94 -20.28 9.53
N ARG A 124 2.02 -21.58 9.20
CA ARG A 124 2.88 -22.52 9.93
C ARG A 124 4.34 -22.07 9.96
N HIS A 125 4.81 -21.46 8.88
CA HIS A 125 6.18 -20.98 8.75
C HIS A 125 6.42 -19.66 9.51
N ALA A 126 5.50 -18.71 9.36
CA ALA A 126 5.55 -17.39 9.99
C ALA A 126 5.42 -17.45 11.52
N LYS A 127 4.70 -18.45 12.05
CA LYS A 127 4.39 -18.56 13.49
C LYS A 127 3.69 -17.29 14.00
N HIS A 128 4.43 -16.43 14.68
CA HIS A 128 3.96 -15.17 15.27
C HIS A 128 4.29 -13.94 14.41
N ASP A 129 5.06 -14.12 13.32
CA ASP A 129 5.34 -13.06 12.37
C ASP A 129 4.14 -12.82 11.44
N ARG A 130 4.19 -11.69 10.73
CA ARG A 130 3.12 -11.25 9.85
C ARG A 130 3.16 -11.99 8.52
N VAL A 131 1.99 -12.40 8.04
CA VAL A 131 1.81 -12.96 6.69
C VAL A 131 1.16 -11.89 5.81
N LEU A 132 1.72 -11.65 4.63
CA LEU A 132 1.11 -10.81 3.60
C LEU A 132 0.32 -11.70 2.63
N PHE A 133 -0.93 -11.35 2.39
CA PHE A 133 -1.78 -11.94 1.36
C PHE A 133 -2.15 -10.87 0.34
N HIS A 134 -1.58 -10.98 -0.86
CA HIS A 134 -1.93 -10.14 -2.00
C HIS A 134 -2.90 -10.89 -2.90
N TYR A 135 -4.03 -10.27 -3.23
CA TYR A 135 -5.03 -10.78 -4.14
C TYR A 135 -5.29 -9.78 -5.25
N ASN A 136 -5.08 -10.21 -6.49
CA ASN A 136 -5.51 -9.50 -7.70
C ASN A 136 -6.69 -10.27 -8.31
N GLY A 137 -7.84 -9.60 -8.41
CA GLY A 137 -9.12 -10.18 -8.86
C GLY A 137 -9.61 -9.62 -10.20
N HIS A 138 -8.74 -9.23 -11.12
CA HIS A 138 -9.17 -8.57 -12.37
C HIS A 138 -9.85 -9.49 -13.41
N GLY A 139 -9.64 -10.81 -13.31
CA GLY A 139 -10.22 -11.82 -14.20
C GLY A 139 -11.47 -12.51 -13.66
N VAL A 140 -11.98 -12.05 -12.51
CA VAL A 140 -13.10 -12.66 -11.79
C VAL A 140 -14.13 -11.59 -11.40
N PRO A 141 -15.36 -11.98 -11.03
CA PRO A 141 -16.36 -11.00 -10.60
C PRO A 141 -15.96 -10.20 -9.36
N ARG A 142 -16.64 -9.08 -9.15
CA ARG A 142 -16.47 -8.24 -7.96
C ARG A 142 -16.83 -8.98 -6.66
N PRO A 143 -16.18 -8.62 -5.53
CA PRO A 143 -16.55 -9.14 -4.23
C PRO A 143 -18.01 -8.89 -3.89
N THR A 144 -18.61 -9.80 -3.12
CA THR A 144 -20.02 -9.69 -2.71
C THR A 144 -20.17 -9.04 -1.34
N GLN A 145 -21.36 -8.51 -1.05
CA GLN A 145 -21.69 -7.96 0.28
C GLN A 145 -21.57 -8.98 1.41
N ASN A 146 -21.68 -10.28 1.09
CA ASN A 146 -21.50 -11.38 2.03
C ASN A 146 -20.04 -11.61 2.42
N GLY A 147 -19.09 -10.88 1.84
CA GLY A 147 -17.66 -11.03 2.11
C GLY A 147 -17.03 -12.18 1.34
N GLU A 148 -17.41 -12.35 0.08
CA GLU A 148 -16.83 -13.36 -0.81
C GLU A 148 -15.89 -12.71 -1.81
N ILE A 149 -14.71 -13.29 -2.01
CA ILE A 149 -13.85 -13.06 -3.17
C ILE A 149 -13.97 -14.25 -4.13
N TRP A 150 -13.61 -14.07 -5.39
CA TRP A 150 -13.82 -15.10 -6.42
C TRP A 150 -12.51 -15.74 -6.86
N VAL A 151 -12.55 -17.04 -7.11
CA VAL A 151 -11.44 -17.85 -7.61
C VAL A 151 -11.97 -18.84 -8.65
N PHE A 152 -11.14 -19.77 -9.14
CA PHE A 152 -11.54 -20.70 -10.20
C PHE A 152 -11.81 -22.11 -9.68
N ASN A 153 -12.55 -22.89 -10.49
CA ASN A 153 -12.49 -24.34 -10.41
C ASN A 153 -11.34 -24.89 -11.27
N LYS A 154 -11.01 -26.19 -11.12
CA LYS A 154 -9.89 -26.82 -11.84
C LYS A 154 -10.01 -26.78 -13.37
N SER A 155 -11.22 -26.65 -13.89
CA SER A 155 -11.49 -26.62 -15.33
C SER A 155 -11.66 -25.20 -15.89
N TYR A 156 -11.54 -24.16 -15.06
CA TYR A 156 -11.73 -22.75 -15.45
C TYR A 156 -13.09 -22.48 -16.13
N THR A 157 -14.11 -23.24 -15.74
CA THR A 157 -15.48 -23.12 -16.27
C THR A 157 -16.41 -22.31 -15.37
N GLN A 158 -16.07 -22.20 -14.08
CA GLN A 158 -16.89 -21.54 -13.08
C GLN A 158 -16.02 -20.70 -12.14
N TYR A 159 -16.57 -19.57 -11.73
CA TYR A 159 -16.07 -18.80 -10.61
C TYR A 159 -16.61 -19.41 -9.31
N ILE A 160 -15.71 -19.65 -8.36
CA ILE A 160 -16.00 -20.24 -7.07
C ILE A 160 -15.86 -19.15 -6.00
N PRO A 161 -16.89 -18.91 -5.16
CA PRO A 161 -16.80 -17.94 -4.09
C PRO A 161 -15.94 -18.49 -2.95
N LEU A 162 -15.11 -17.62 -2.36
CA LEU A 162 -14.30 -17.87 -1.19
C LEU A 162 -14.61 -16.81 -0.13
N LEU A 163 -15.09 -17.24 1.04
CA LEU A 163 -15.39 -16.34 2.15
C LEU A 163 -14.10 -15.76 2.74
N VAL A 164 -14.04 -14.44 2.90
CA VAL A 164 -12.89 -13.78 3.52
C VAL A 164 -12.72 -14.16 4.98
N TYR A 165 -13.78 -14.63 5.64
CA TYR A 165 -13.69 -15.20 6.99
C TYR A 165 -12.86 -16.49 7.02
N GLU A 166 -13.05 -17.39 6.04
CA GLU A 166 -12.23 -18.60 5.92
C GLU A 166 -10.78 -18.25 5.59
N LEU A 167 -10.59 -17.28 4.69
CA LEU A 167 -9.27 -16.76 4.36
C LEU A 167 -8.55 -16.22 5.61
N GLN A 168 -9.23 -15.43 6.45
CA GLN A 168 -8.69 -14.93 7.71
C GLN A 168 -8.27 -16.07 8.64
N ALA A 169 -9.08 -17.13 8.74
CA ALA A 169 -8.75 -18.31 9.56
C ALA A 169 -7.49 -19.05 9.04
N TRP A 170 -7.29 -19.11 7.73
CA TRP A 170 -6.12 -19.79 7.14
C TRP A 170 -4.85 -18.94 7.19
N VAL A 171 -4.96 -17.64 6.91
CA VAL A 171 -3.82 -16.70 6.95
C VAL A 171 -3.41 -16.42 8.39
N GLY A 172 -4.35 -16.40 9.34
CA GLY A 172 -4.11 -16.19 10.77
C GLY A 172 -3.64 -14.77 11.12
N THR A 173 -3.25 -14.57 12.38
CA THR A 173 -2.79 -13.28 12.93
C THR A 173 -1.33 -13.34 13.38
N PRO A 174 -0.55 -12.24 13.24
CA PRO A 174 -0.90 -10.99 12.57
C PRO A 174 -0.87 -11.11 11.03
N SER A 175 -1.64 -10.30 10.31
CA SER A 175 -1.74 -10.38 8.84
C SER A 175 -1.86 -9.01 8.16
N LEU A 176 -1.48 -8.96 6.88
CA LEU A 176 -1.67 -7.81 5.98
C LEU A 176 -2.30 -8.32 4.69
N TYR A 177 -3.36 -7.68 4.24
CA TYR A 177 -4.09 -8.00 3.02
C TYR A 177 -3.98 -6.86 2.02
N VAL A 178 -3.76 -7.19 0.76
CA VAL A 178 -3.83 -6.25 -0.37
C VAL A 178 -4.86 -6.79 -1.35
N PHE A 179 -5.94 -6.06 -1.58
CA PHE A 179 -7.01 -6.40 -2.52
C PHE A 179 -7.00 -5.44 -3.69
N ASP A 180 -6.48 -5.91 -4.83
CA ASP A 180 -6.54 -5.23 -6.11
C ASP A 180 -7.68 -5.80 -6.95
N CYS A 181 -8.88 -5.25 -6.76
CA CYS A 181 -10.07 -5.57 -7.52
C CYS A 181 -11.08 -4.42 -7.44
N SER A 182 -12.05 -4.42 -8.36
CA SER A 182 -13.19 -3.50 -8.28
C SER A 182 -14.06 -3.84 -7.06
N ALA A 183 -14.72 -2.85 -6.47
CA ALA A 183 -15.52 -2.97 -5.25
C ALA A 183 -14.75 -3.51 -4.01
N ALA A 184 -13.42 -3.39 -3.98
CA ALA A 184 -12.59 -3.93 -2.88
C ALA A 184 -12.97 -3.36 -1.49
N GLY A 185 -13.53 -2.15 -1.45
CA GLY A 185 -14.02 -1.50 -0.23
C GLY A 185 -15.06 -2.31 0.56
N ILE A 186 -15.85 -3.14 -0.13
CA ILE A 186 -16.86 -4.03 0.50
C ILE A 186 -16.20 -4.95 1.54
N LEU A 187 -14.95 -5.34 1.31
CA LEU A 187 -14.28 -6.33 2.14
C LEU A 187 -13.91 -5.77 3.52
N LEU A 188 -13.65 -4.46 3.67
CA LEU A 188 -13.10 -3.89 4.91
C LEU A 188 -13.97 -4.18 6.15
N GLN A 189 -15.29 -4.12 6.00
CA GLN A 189 -16.22 -4.39 7.11
C GLN A 189 -16.06 -5.81 7.69
N HIS A 190 -15.66 -6.77 6.85
CA HIS A 190 -15.46 -8.17 7.23
C HIS A 190 -14.12 -8.42 7.95
N PHE A 191 -13.24 -7.40 8.00
CA PHE A 191 -11.99 -7.41 8.77
C PHE A 191 -12.05 -6.53 10.02
N ALA A 192 -13.12 -5.74 10.21
CA ALA A 192 -13.21 -4.74 11.29
C ALA A 192 -13.14 -5.35 12.70
N SER A 193 -13.56 -6.60 12.88
CA SER A 193 -13.46 -7.33 14.17
C SER A 193 -12.08 -7.93 14.44
N SER A 194 -11.16 -7.90 13.48
CA SER A 194 -9.83 -8.51 13.58
C SER A 194 -8.80 -7.45 14.00
N SER A 195 -8.45 -7.42 15.29
CA SER A 195 -7.59 -6.36 15.87
C SER A 195 -6.18 -6.27 15.28
N ASP A 196 -5.69 -7.33 14.63
CA ASP A 196 -4.31 -7.43 14.12
C ASP A 196 -4.20 -7.59 12.59
N ALA A 197 -5.31 -7.40 11.87
CA ALA A 197 -5.35 -7.41 10.41
C ALA A 197 -5.18 -6.00 9.85
N PHE A 198 -4.20 -5.82 8.97
CA PHE A 198 -4.11 -4.65 8.11
C PHE A 198 -4.70 -4.97 6.74
N VAL A 199 -5.44 -4.04 6.15
CA VAL A 199 -6.06 -4.23 4.83
C VAL A 199 -5.80 -2.99 3.99
N LEU A 200 -5.41 -3.19 2.73
CA LEU A 200 -5.31 -2.16 1.71
C LEU A 200 -6.22 -2.60 0.55
N ALA A 201 -7.23 -1.79 0.22
CA ALA A 201 -8.20 -2.06 -0.82
C ALA A 201 -8.11 -0.98 -1.91
N ALA A 202 -8.15 -1.41 -3.17
CA ALA A 202 -7.90 -0.54 -4.32
C ALA A 202 -8.94 0.58 -4.52
N CYS A 203 -10.19 0.34 -4.14
CA CYS A 203 -11.28 1.29 -4.36
C CYS A 203 -12.40 1.12 -3.31
N GLY A 204 -13.37 2.04 -3.32
CA GLY A 204 -14.58 2.01 -2.50
C GLY A 204 -15.51 0.86 -2.85
N ALA A 205 -16.56 0.68 -2.05
CA ALA A 205 -17.47 -0.46 -2.16
C ALA A 205 -18.27 -0.51 -3.48
N ASP A 206 -18.58 0.65 -4.06
CA ASP A 206 -19.41 0.77 -5.27
C ASP A 206 -18.59 1.22 -6.50
N GLU A 207 -17.26 1.22 -6.38
CA GLU A 207 -16.37 1.74 -7.41
C GLU A 207 -15.80 0.64 -8.30
N ILE A 208 -15.48 1.02 -9.54
CA ILE A 208 -14.85 0.15 -10.54
C ILE A 208 -13.47 0.71 -10.83
N LEU A 209 -12.48 -0.18 -10.92
CA LEU A 209 -11.10 0.19 -11.20
C LEU A 209 -10.97 0.94 -12.54
N PRO A 210 -10.00 1.87 -12.63
CA PRO A 210 -9.84 2.69 -13.82
C PRO A 210 -9.40 1.85 -15.04
N MET A 211 -9.99 2.13 -16.19
CA MET A 211 -9.70 1.43 -17.45
C MET A 211 -9.02 2.32 -18.50
N HIS A 212 -8.43 3.44 -18.06
CA HIS A 212 -7.82 4.42 -18.97
C HIS A 212 -6.61 3.81 -19.72
N PRO A 213 -6.56 3.86 -21.06
CA PRO A 213 -5.58 3.12 -21.87
C PRO A 213 -4.11 3.49 -21.59
N ASP A 214 -3.86 4.72 -21.14
CA ASP A 214 -2.51 5.20 -20.82
C ASP A 214 -1.97 4.70 -19.47
N MET A 215 -2.82 4.04 -18.68
CA MET A 215 -2.47 3.47 -17.38
C MET A 215 -2.35 1.94 -17.46
N CYS A 216 -1.69 1.34 -16.46
CA CYS A 216 -1.79 -0.10 -16.24
C CYS A 216 -3.17 -0.48 -15.69
N ALA A 217 -3.57 -1.73 -15.87
CA ALA A 217 -4.80 -2.26 -15.29
C ALA A 217 -4.69 -2.39 -13.76
N ASP A 218 -3.48 -2.66 -13.26
CA ASP A 218 -3.15 -2.77 -11.84
C ASP A 218 -2.56 -1.48 -11.25
N VAL A 219 -3.24 -0.35 -11.45
CA VAL A 219 -2.78 0.95 -10.93
C VAL A 219 -2.52 0.89 -9.44
N PHE A 220 -3.38 0.23 -8.66
CA PHE A 220 -3.24 0.12 -7.22
C PHE A 220 -2.00 -0.69 -6.84
N THR A 221 -1.87 -1.92 -7.32
CA THR A 221 -0.67 -2.75 -7.09
C THR A 221 0.59 -2.03 -7.56
N SER A 222 0.57 -1.46 -8.76
CA SER A 222 1.70 -0.73 -9.32
C SER A 222 2.10 0.47 -8.45
N CYS A 223 1.14 1.19 -7.85
CA CYS A 223 1.44 2.26 -6.88
C CYS A 223 2.15 1.69 -5.64
N LEU A 224 1.65 0.58 -5.10
CA LEU A 224 2.19 -0.06 -3.90
C LEU A 224 3.57 -0.67 -4.12
N THR A 225 3.86 -1.21 -5.30
CA THR A 225 5.07 -2.00 -5.55
C THR A 225 6.11 -1.27 -6.41
N THR A 226 5.68 -0.32 -7.25
CA THR A 226 6.53 0.46 -8.17
C THR A 226 6.16 1.96 -8.20
N PRO A 227 6.13 2.64 -7.03
CA PRO A 227 5.58 3.99 -6.88
C PRO A 227 6.22 5.02 -7.82
N ILE A 228 7.55 5.00 -7.98
CA ILE A 228 8.25 5.98 -8.83
C ILE A 228 7.84 5.85 -10.30
N THR A 229 7.70 4.62 -10.81
CA THR A 229 7.29 4.37 -12.19
C THR A 229 5.87 4.88 -12.42
N VAL A 230 4.91 4.57 -11.52
CA VAL A 230 3.53 5.07 -11.67
C VAL A 230 3.46 6.58 -11.53
N ALA A 231 4.13 7.15 -10.52
CA ALA A 231 4.10 8.58 -10.25
C ALA A 231 4.59 9.38 -11.46
N LEU A 232 5.68 8.95 -12.11
CA LEU A 232 6.21 9.63 -13.29
C LEU A 232 5.31 9.45 -14.52
N ARG A 233 4.75 8.24 -14.74
CA ARG A 233 3.83 8.00 -15.87
C ARG A 233 2.56 8.83 -15.72
N TRP A 234 1.99 8.86 -14.52
CA TRP A 234 0.85 9.71 -14.18
C TRP A 234 1.20 11.20 -14.31
N PHE A 235 2.39 11.62 -13.85
CA PHE A 235 2.82 13.00 -14.00
C PHE A 235 2.90 13.43 -15.48
N LEU A 236 3.43 12.58 -16.37
CA LEU A 236 3.45 12.86 -17.81
C LEU A 236 2.03 13.00 -18.37
N SER A 237 1.10 12.11 -18.00
CA SER A 237 -0.28 12.17 -18.50
C SER A 237 -1.07 13.37 -17.99
N GLN A 238 -0.75 13.90 -16.81
CA GLN A 238 -1.38 15.14 -16.31
C GLN A 238 -0.81 16.42 -16.93
N ASN A 239 0.38 16.36 -17.57
CA ASN A 239 1.13 17.53 -18.00
C ASN A 239 1.44 17.53 -19.51
N GLU A 240 0.47 17.12 -20.34
CA GLU A 240 0.66 16.98 -21.80
C GLU A 240 1.18 18.26 -22.48
N ARG A 241 0.80 19.45 -22.00
CA ARG A 241 1.23 20.72 -22.60
C ARG A 241 2.73 20.98 -22.47
N SER A 242 3.32 20.69 -21.31
CA SER A 242 4.75 20.92 -21.04
C SER A 242 5.59 19.69 -21.36
N MET A 243 5.02 18.49 -21.22
CA MET A 243 5.74 17.22 -21.30
C MET A 243 5.34 16.33 -22.47
N GLY A 244 4.41 16.74 -23.34
CA GLY A 244 3.90 15.91 -24.45
C GLY A 244 4.92 15.54 -25.53
N HIS A 245 6.12 16.10 -25.49
CA HIS A 245 7.25 15.71 -26.35
C HIS A 245 8.02 14.49 -25.81
N LEU A 246 7.73 14.04 -24.58
CA LEU A 246 8.37 12.89 -23.95
C LEU A 246 7.52 11.64 -24.12
N GLU A 247 8.11 10.62 -24.74
CA GLU A 247 7.54 9.28 -24.78
C GLU A 247 7.55 8.64 -23.37
N PRO A 248 6.47 7.98 -22.92
CA PRO A 248 6.42 7.32 -21.61
C PRO A 248 7.54 6.30 -21.37
N SER A 249 8.13 5.75 -22.43
CA SER A 249 9.28 4.84 -22.39
C SER A 249 10.59 5.48 -21.87
N VAL A 250 10.66 6.81 -21.77
CA VAL A 250 11.80 7.50 -21.14
C VAL A 250 11.91 7.13 -19.66
N ILE A 251 10.80 6.85 -18.98
CA ILE A 251 10.77 6.50 -17.55
C ILE A 251 11.52 5.19 -17.29
N ASP A 252 11.43 4.24 -18.21
CA ASP A 252 12.10 2.93 -18.08
C ASP A 252 13.63 3.04 -18.25
N ARG A 253 14.12 4.20 -18.71
CA ARG A 253 15.53 4.49 -19.02
C ARG A 253 16.18 5.49 -18.06
N ILE A 254 15.50 5.88 -16.98
CA ILE A 254 16.08 6.79 -16.00
C ILE A 254 17.34 6.14 -15.40
N PRO A 255 18.50 6.82 -15.44
CA PRO A 255 19.75 6.22 -15.02
C PRO A 255 19.79 6.04 -13.49
N GLY A 256 20.38 4.93 -13.06
CA GLY A 256 20.65 4.68 -11.65
C GLY A 256 19.97 3.46 -11.06
N LYS A 257 20.01 3.41 -9.72
CA LYS A 257 19.37 2.36 -8.92
C LYS A 257 18.59 3.03 -7.80
N LEU A 258 17.42 2.48 -7.46
CA LEU A 258 16.56 2.99 -6.37
C LEU A 258 17.29 3.10 -5.01
N THR A 259 18.31 2.26 -4.78
CA THR A 259 19.12 2.24 -3.56
C THR A 259 20.25 3.26 -3.55
N ASP A 260 20.62 3.83 -4.70
CA ASP A 260 21.76 4.74 -4.83
C ASP A 260 21.28 6.20 -4.95
N ARG A 261 21.29 6.91 -3.82
CA ARG A 261 20.85 8.31 -3.70
C ARG A 261 21.65 9.30 -4.54
N LYS A 262 22.81 8.90 -5.09
CA LYS A 262 23.62 9.76 -5.98
C LYS A 262 23.16 9.70 -7.43
N THR A 263 22.29 8.75 -7.76
CA THR A 263 21.76 8.59 -9.11
C THR A 263 20.39 9.24 -9.24
N PRO A 264 19.98 9.75 -10.41
CA PRO A 264 18.67 10.39 -10.58
C PRO A 264 17.50 9.54 -10.10
N LEU A 265 17.52 8.23 -10.41
CA LEU A 265 16.47 7.31 -9.96
C LEU A 265 16.43 7.15 -8.43
N GLY A 266 17.61 7.04 -7.78
CA GLY A 266 17.67 6.88 -6.33
C GLY A 266 17.40 8.18 -5.57
N GLU A 267 17.72 9.34 -6.15
CA GLU A 267 17.36 10.64 -5.60
C GLU A 267 15.83 10.85 -5.61
N LEU A 268 15.16 10.59 -6.74
CA LEU A 268 13.70 10.63 -6.83
C LEU A 268 13.04 9.70 -5.80
N ASN A 269 13.54 8.47 -5.67
CA ASN A 269 13.04 7.52 -4.67
C ASN A 269 13.22 8.02 -3.22
N TRP A 270 14.34 8.71 -2.95
CA TRP A 270 14.60 9.25 -1.63
C TRP A 270 13.71 10.45 -1.30
N ILE A 271 13.51 11.37 -2.26
CA ILE A 271 12.57 12.49 -2.14
C ILE A 271 11.16 11.97 -1.90
N PHE A 272 10.70 11.00 -2.70
CA PHE A 272 9.40 10.36 -2.53
C PHE A 272 9.21 9.79 -1.12
N THR A 273 10.21 9.06 -0.63
CA THR A 273 10.19 8.49 0.73
C THR A 273 10.10 9.58 1.79
N ALA A 274 10.85 10.67 1.65
CA ALA A 274 10.85 11.78 2.60
C ALA A 274 9.48 12.50 2.62
N ILE A 275 8.90 12.76 1.45
CA ILE A 275 7.60 13.44 1.33
C ILE A 275 6.49 12.58 1.93
N THR A 276 6.37 11.32 1.51
CA THR A 276 5.32 10.41 2.01
C THR A 276 5.42 10.17 3.52
N ASP A 277 6.63 9.99 4.06
CA ASP A 277 6.85 9.84 5.50
C ASP A 277 6.47 11.12 6.27
N THR A 278 6.78 12.29 5.72
CA THR A 278 6.42 13.59 6.33
C THR A 278 4.91 13.83 6.31
N ILE A 279 4.23 13.49 5.21
CA ILE A 279 2.76 13.56 5.12
C ILE A 279 2.13 12.69 6.21
N ALA A 280 2.58 11.43 6.33
CA ALA A 280 2.08 10.51 7.34
C ALA A 280 2.33 11.02 8.76
N TRP A 281 3.52 11.55 9.05
CA TRP A 281 3.85 12.06 10.38
C TRP A 281 2.99 13.27 10.78
N ASN A 282 2.64 14.13 9.83
CA ASN A 282 1.83 15.32 10.09
C ASN A 282 0.35 15.00 10.31
N LEU A 283 -0.17 13.92 9.72
CA LEU A 283 -1.60 13.61 9.72
C LEU A 283 -1.99 12.51 10.71
N LEU A 284 -1.11 11.55 10.98
CA LEU A 284 -1.45 10.38 11.77
C LEU A 284 -1.16 10.60 13.26
N PRO A 285 -2.03 10.09 14.16
CA PRO A 285 -1.71 10.00 15.58
C PRO A 285 -0.41 9.23 15.80
N ALA A 286 0.41 9.67 16.77
CA ALA A 286 1.72 9.07 17.03
C ALA A 286 1.68 7.53 17.20
N PRO A 287 0.72 6.91 17.93
CA PRO A 287 0.65 5.45 18.03
C PRO A 287 0.43 4.76 16.69
N LEU A 288 -0.49 5.28 15.87
CA LEU A 288 -0.81 4.74 14.56
C LEU A 288 0.37 4.86 13.60
N PHE A 289 1.04 6.01 13.60
CA PHE A 289 2.25 6.22 12.81
C PHE A 289 3.36 5.23 13.18
N GLN A 290 3.61 5.02 14.48
CA GLN A 290 4.62 4.07 14.93
C GLN A 290 4.29 2.63 14.46
N THR A 291 3.03 2.21 14.61
CA THR A 291 2.58 0.89 14.17
C THR A 291 2.74 0.69 12.66
N LEU A 292 2.32 1.65 11.83
CA LEU A 292 2.31 1.47 10.37
C LEU A 292 3.64 1.81 9.70
N PHE A 293 4.34 2.86 10.16
CA PHE A 293 5.51 3.41 9.47
C PHE A 293 6.85 3.07 10.14
N ARG A 294 6.85 2.44 11.32
CA ARG A 294 8.09 2.14 12.08
C ARG A 294 8.23 0.69 12.54
N GLN A 295 7.14 -0.05 12.74
CA GLN A 295 7.20 -1.41 13.29
C GLN A 295 7.78 -2.46 12.33
N ASP A 296 7.36 -2.44 11.07
CA ASP A 296 7.71 -3.41 10.03
C ASP A 296 8.09 -2.67 8.72
N LEU A 297 9.23 -3.03 8.13
CA LEU A 297 9.76 -2.39 6.93
C LEU A 297 8.86 -2.54 5.70
N LEU A 298 8.22 -3.70 5.53
CA LEU A 298 7.35 -3.95 4.38
C LEU A 298 6.04 -3.20 4.55
N VAL A 299 5.44 -3.27 5.74
CA VAL A 299 4.23 -2.51 6.09
C VAL A 299 4.46 -1.01 5.88
N ALA A 300 5.56 -0.46 6.42
CA ALA A 300 5.91 0.94 6.25
C ALA A 300 6.07 1.33 4.78
N SER A 301 6.59 0.42 3.96
CA SER A 301 6.73 0.66 2.52
C SER A 301 5.39 0.69 1.81
N LEU A 302 4.53 -0.28 2.09
CA LEU A 302 3.21 -0.34 1.49
C LEU A 302 2.33 0.84 1.93
N PHE A 303 2.37 1.27 3.19
CA PHE A 303 1.60 2.42 3.64
C PHE A 303 2.14 3.77 3.12
N ARG A 304 3.46 3.94 2.97
CA ARG A 304 4.01 5.12 2.25
C ARG A 304 3.52 5.16 0.81
N ASN A 305 3.56 4.01 0.13
CA ASN A 305 3.18 3.89 -1.26
C ASN A 305 1.64 3.96 -1.43
N PHE A 306 0.87 3.58 -0.42
CA PHE A 306 -0.59 3.74 -0.38
C PHE A 306 -1.00 5.21 -0.42
N LEU A 307 -0.22 6.13 0.17
CA LEU A 307 -0.51 7.57 0.05
C LEU A 307 -0.45 8.05 -1.41
N LEU A 308 0.48 7.51 -2.19
CA LEU A 308 0.53 7.76 -3.63
C LEU A 308 -0.67 7.14 -4.35
N ALA A 309 -1.04 5.91 -3.99
CA ALA A 309 -2.22 5.25 -4.53
C ALA A 309 -3.48 6.09 -4.28
N GLU A 310 -3.68 6.57 -3.05
CA GLU A 310 -4.78 7.47 -2.70
C GLU A 310 -4.81 8.70 -3.60
N ARG A 311 -3.67 9.38 -3.77
CA ARG A 311 -3.55 10.56 -4.64
C ARG A 311 -3.89 10.27 -6.11
N ILE A 312 -3.28 9.24 -6.69
CA ILE A 312 -3.44 8.92 -8.12
C ILE A 312 -4.83 8.40 -8.39
N MET A 313 -5.31 7.43 -7.61
CA MET A 313 -6.60 6.80 -7.85
C MET A 313 -7.76 7.77 -7.63
N THR A 314 -7.64 8.74 -6.72
CA THR A 314 -8.65 9.81 -6.56
C THR A 314 -8.84 10.60 -7.87
N THR A 315 -7.76 10.88 -8.61
CA THR A 315 -7.88 11.55 -9.92
C THR A 315 -8.50 10.68 -11.01
N LEU A 316 -8.53 9.37 -10.79
CA LEU A 316 -9.12 8.38 -11.69
C LEU A 316 -10.52 7.94 -11.25
N GLY A 317 -11.12 8.64 -10.27
CA GLY A 317 -12.48 8.35 -9.78
C GLY A 317 -12.58 7.13 -8.85
N CYS A 318 -11.46 6.73 -8.22
CA CYS A 318 -11.41 5.66 -7.23
C CYS A 318 -10.90 6.18 -5.88
N THR A 319 -11.38 5.61 -4.80
CA THR A 319 -11.07 5.94 -3.41
C THR A 319 -10.45 4.73 -2.72
N PRO A 320 -9.12 4.55 -2.77
CA PRO A 320 -8.45 3.47 -2.06
C PRO A 320 -8.75 3.55 -0.56
N CYS A 321 -9.01 2.39 0.04
CA CYS A 321 -9.43 2.28 1.43
C CYS A 321 -8.41 1.46 2.22
N SER A 322 -8.25 1.74 3.51
CA SER A 322 -7.37 0.97 4.39
C SER A 322 -8.02 0.60 5.71
N LEU A 323 -7.55 -0.49 6.32
CA LEU A 323 -7.76 -0.84 7.72
C LEU A 323 -6.38 -0.97 8.38
N PRO A 324 -6.06 -0.20 9.44
CA PRO A 324 -6.84 0.92 9.98
C PRO A 324 -7.07 2.04 8.95
N ALA A 325 -8.19 2.75 9.09
CA ALA A 325 -8.54 3.87 8.20
C ALA A 325 -7.57 5.04 8.42
N LEU A 326 -7.07 5.61 7.32
CA LEU A 326 -6.25 6.81 7.33
C LEU A 326 -7.09 8.05 7.00
N PRO A 327 -6.76 9.23 7.58
CA PRO A 327 -7.29 10.49 7.09
C PRO A 327 -6.82 10.73 5.64
N SER A 328 -7.60 11.48 4.86
CA SER A 328 -7.25 11.72 3.46
C SER A 328 -5.91 12.47 3.34
N THR A 329 -5.03 11.94 2.50
CA THR A 329 -3.70 12.50 2.22
C THR A 329 -3.57 13.01 0.78
N ALA A 330 -4.51 12.69 -0.12
CA ALA A 330 -4.44 12.97 -1.55
C ALA A 330 -4.12 14.43 -1.92
N HIS A 331 -4.65 15.38 -1.13
CA HIS A 331 -4.55 16.83 -1.36
C HIS A 331 -3.55 17.54 -0.42
N HIS A 332 -2.73 16.79 0.33
CA HIS A 332 -1.78 17.39 1.26
C HIS A 332 -0.79 18.34 0.53
N PRO A 333 -0.48 19.55 1.07
CA PRO A 333 0.34 20.54 0.38
C PRO A 333 1.74 20.07 -0.04
N LEU A 334 2.35 19.15 0.73
CA LEU A 334 3.67 18.58 0.42
C LEU A 334 3.71 17.81 -0.90
N TRP A 335 2.57 17.35 -1.42
CA TRP A 335 2.54 16.79 -2.76
C TRP A 335 2.83 17.78 -3.89
N ARG A 336 2.82 19.10 -3.60
CA ARG A 336 3.31 20.11 -4.57
C ARG A 336 4.83 20.21 -4.60
N SER A 337 5.49 19.75 -3.53
CA SER A 337 6.95 19.64 -3.46
C SER A 337 7.46 18.37 -4.13
N TRP A 338 6.59 17.36 -4.27
CA TRP A 338 6.82 16.15 -5.07
C TRP A 338 6.62 16.46 -6.55
#